data_AF-A0A353XSV8-F1
#
_entry.id   AF-A0A353XSV8-F1
#
_cell.length_a   1.000
_cell.length_b   1.000
_cell.length_c   1.000
_cell.angle_alpha   90.00
_cell.angle_beta   90.00
_cell.angle_gamma   90.00
#
_symmetry.space_group_name_H-M   'P 1'
#
loop_
_entity.id
_entity.type
_entity.pdbx_description
1 polymer ?
#
loop_
_entity_poly.entity_id
_entity_poly.type
_entity_poly.pdbx_seq_one_letter_code
_entity_poly.pdbx_strand_id
1 'polypeptide(L)'
;MTTVDYILIIIAVVIMAVGLYMIIRGMLNRKAETNSQAVIRDKNGIPIIPRHERKLVEEYKPEEMMESETVIIPDREHLQPIIHEESAMPTHHESVQQHAYEPATMEDYADHETVATPPKTTHFTNPSASQNNRPGNGTHSAVNQQSTDMDLTGLQIDDCEDDVFSSLASATEKLMPVIETAQERDFEENSPMLDHHLLAEADQDQNSPLNHAQENINITLMPKNSYDLIDGRTILSLVSQYGLKYGAMNMFHRYENKDGSGILWFSMMGINHDGITPFDLNLLPTSKYNGLVLFLSLPHPKAMQGFDTMMSVVNLISNDLNAVILDENNEIVTRERRQQLRAQVQEYQAAMR
;
A
#
# COMPACT_ATOMS: atom_id res chain seq x y z
N MET A 1 -21.49 50.73 45.11
CA MET A 1 -22.11 49.45 44.71
C MET A 1 -23.46 49.33 45.41
N THR A 2 -24.48 48.92 44.68
CA THR A 2 -25.80 48.58 45.23
C THR A 2 -25.79 47.16 45.81
N THR A 3 -26.83 46.78 46.55
CA THR A 3 -27.05 45.38 46.98
C THR A 3 -27.23 44.42 45.80
N VAL A 4 -27.74 44.91 44.66
CA VAL A 4 -27.90 44.12 43.42
C VAL A 4 -26.53 43.78 42.82
N ASP A 5 -25.58 44.72 42.82
CA ASP A 5 -24.22 44.51 42.30
C ASP A 5 -23.54 43.33 43.03
N TYR A 6 -23.65 43.29 44.36
CA TYR A 6 -23.09 42.20 45.18
C TYR A 6 -23.75 40.84 44.87
N ILE A 7 -25.08 40.80 44.67
CA ILE A 7 -25.80 39.57 44.31
C ILE A 7 -25.33 39.05 42.95
N LEU A 8 -25.16 39.93 41.95
CA LEU A 8 -24.66 39.56 40.62
C LEU A 8 -23.22 39.04 40.67
N ILE A 9 -22.34 39.66 41.47
CA ILE A 9 -20.96 39.19 41.67
C ILE A 9 -20.95 37.79 42.31
N ILE A 10 -21.78 37.54 43.32
CA ILE A 10 -21.88 36.23 43.97
C ILE A 10 -22.35 35.15 42.97
N ILE A 11 -23.37 35.44 42.15
CA ILE A 11 -23.86 34.52 41.11
C ILE A 11 -22.76 34.20 40.08
N ALA A 12 -22.02 35.20 39.61
CA ALA A 12 -20.91 35.00 38.68
C ALA A 12 -19.80 34.10 39.25
N VAL A 13 -19.43 34.28 40.54
CA VAL A 13 -18.44 33.45 41.23
C VAL A 13 -18.92 32.00 41.37
N VAL A 14 -20.21 31.78 41.67
CA VAL A 14 -20.79 30.42 41.75
C VAL A 14 -20.75 29.71 40.40
N ILE A 15 -21.10 30.40 39.30
CA ILE A 15 -21.06 29.81 37.94
C ILE A 15 -19.62 29.44 37.56
N MET A 16 -18.64 30.31 37.84
CA MET A 16 -17.21 30.04 37.63
C MET A 16 -16.73 28.82 38.42
N ALA A 17 -17.13 28.69 39.69
CA ALA A 17 -16.76 27.57 40.54
C ALA A 17 -17.34 26.23 40.04
N VAL A 18 -18.60 26.21 39.58
CA VAL A 18 -19.24 25.02 39.01
C VAL A 18 -18.57 24.60 37.70
N GLY A 19 -18.25 25.56 36.81
CA GLY A 19 -17.53 25.28 35.57
C GLY A 19 -16.14 24.68 35.81
N LEU A 20 -15.38 25.26 36.74
CA LEU A 20 -14.06 24.74 37.14
C LEU A 20 -14.17 23.33 37.76
N TYR A 21 -15.17 23.08 38.60
CA TYR A 21 -15.42 21.76 39.19
C TYR A 21 -15.74 20.70 38.13
N MET A 22 -16.53 21.02 37.09
CA MET A 22 -16.81 20.09 36.00
C MET A 22 -15.55 19.74 35.19
N ILE A 23 -14.68 20.71 34.93
CA ILE A 23 -13.39 20.49 34.23
C ILE A 23 -12.48 19.56 35.04
N ILE A 24 -12.31 19.82 36.35
CA ILE A 24 -11.47 18.99 37.24
C ILE A 24 -12.03 17.57 37.33
N ARG A 25 -13.36 17.41 37.50
CA ARG A 25 -14.02 16.10 37.54
C ARG A 25 -13.86 15.34 36.21
N GLY A 26 -13.95 16.05 35.07
CA GLY A 26 -13.72 15.51 33.74
C GLY A 26 -12.27 15.03 33.50
N MET A 27 -11.30 15.59 34.21
CA MET A 27 -9.90 15.14 34.17
C MET A 27 -9.64 13.94 35.10
N LEU A 28 -10.23 13.91 36.30
CA LEU A 28 -10.07 12.77 37.23
C LEU A 28 -10.64 11.48 36.64
N ASN A 29 -11.84 11.54 36.04
CA ASN A 29 -12.46 10.36 35.43
C ASN A 29 -11.66 9.76 34.25
N ARG A 30 -10.73 10.52 33.64
CA ARG A 30 -9.86 10.03 32.56
C ARG A 30 -8.63 9.25 33.06
N LYS A 31 -8.39 9.16 34.37
CA LYS A 31 -7.26 8.41 34.96
C LYS A 31 -7.62 7.03 35.50
N ALA A 32 -8.87 6.58 35.32
CA ALA A 32 -9.33 5.26 35.79
C ALA A 32 -9.00 4.11 34.82
N GLU A 33 -8.90 4.38 33.51
CA GLU A 33 -8.68 3.37 32.48
C GLU A 33 -7.33 3.55 31.78
N THR A 34 -6.24 3.24 32.49
CA THR A 34 -4.89 3.17 31.90
C THR A 34 -4.02 2.12 32.61
N ASN A 35 -4.54 0.89 32.74
CA ASN A 35 -3.70 -0.26 33.10
C ASN A 35 -4.21 -1.62 32.57
N SER A 36 -4.85 -1.62 31.40
CA SER A 36 -5.21 -2.84 30.67
C SER A 36 -4.09 -3.20 29.69
N GLN A 37 -3.04 -3.87 30.19
CA GLN A 37 -1.92 -4.32 29.37
C GLN A 37 -2.43 -5.26 28.27
N ALA A 38 -2.26 -4.87 27.01
CA ALA A 38 -2.79 -5.61 25.87
C ALA A 38 -2.00 -6.91 25.65
N VAL A 39 -2.51 -8.02 26.21
CA VAL A 39 -1.94 -9.36 26.01
C VAL A 39 -2.12 -9.76 24.54
N ILE A 40 -1.07 -9.52 23.75
CA ILE A 40 -1.02 -9.92 22.34
C ILE A 40 -1.16 -11.45 22.29
N ARG A 41 -2.07 -11.96 21.46
CA ARG A 41 -2.28 -13.40 21.24
C ARG A 41 -1.87 -13.78 19.82
N ASP A 42 -1.42 -15.02 19.66
CA ASP A 42 -1.18 -15.58 18.33
C ASP A 42 -2.49 -16.01 17.65
N LYS A 43 -2.38 -16.46 16.40
CA LYS A 43 -3.49 -17.01 15.60
C LYS A 43 -4.16 -18.27 16.17
N ASN A 44 -3.56 -18.87 17.21
CA ASN A 44 -4.08 -20.04 17.93
C ASN A 44 -4.65 -19.64 19.32
N GLY A 45 -4.68 -18.35 19.65
CA GLY A 45 -5.18 -17.82 20.93
C GLY A 45 -4.18 -17.82 22.09
N ILE A 46 -2.94 -18.24 21.88
CA ILE A 46 -1.89 -18.36 22.90
C ILE A 46 -1.31 -16.96 23.20
N PRO A 47 -1.14 -16.56 24.47
CA PRO A 47 -0.58 -15.26 24.83
C PRO A 47 0.93 -15.18 24.51
N ILE A 48 1.30 -14.22 23.66
CA ILE A 48 2.68 -13.93 23.27
C ILE A 48 3.32 -13.03 24.34
N ILE A 49 3.82 -13.63 25.42
CA ILE A 49 4.53 -12.90 26.49
C ILE A 49 5.92 -12.48 25.99
N PRO A 50 6.24 -11.16 25.94
CA PRO A 50 7.56 -10.66 25.55
C PRO A 50 8.70 -11.27 26.35
N ARG A 51 9.87 -11.47 25.72
CA ARG A 51 11.04 -12.13 26.33
C ARG A 51 11.50 -11.47 27.64
N HIS A 52 11.26 -10.17 27.82
CA HIS A 52 11.64 -9.43 29.04
C HIS A 52 10.59 -9.53 30.18
N GLU A 53 9.30 -9.69 29.87
CA GLU A 53 8.23 -9.79 30.88
C GLU A 53 8.17 -11.17 31.56
N ARG A 54 8.73 -12.20 30.90
CA ARG A 54 8.71 -13.61 31.36
C ARG A 54 9.31 -13.87 32.75
N LYS A 55 10.03 -12.90 33.33
CA LYS A 55 10.60 -12.98 34.70
C LYS A 55 9.72 -12.42 35.82
N LEU A 56 8.52 -11.90 35.52
CA LEU A 56 7.64 -11.25 36.50
C LEU A 56 6.44 -12.12 36.96
N VAL A 57 6.40 -13.40 36.55
CA VAL A 57 5.24 -14.29 36.75
C VAL A 57 5.46 -15.33 37.87
N GLU A 58 6.62 -15.32 38.53
CA GLU A 58 7.04 -16.34 39.50
C GLU A 58 6.49 -16.12 40.94
N GLU A 59 5.47 -15.28 41.10
CA GLU A 59 4.73 -15.09 42.35
C GLU A 59 3.21 -15.12 42.11
N TYR A 60 2.64 -16.33 42.02
CA TYR A 60 1.20 -16.53 42.21
C TYR A 60 0.94 -17.73 43.13
N LYS A 61 0.04 -17.53 44.09
CA LYS A 61 -0.27 -18.47 45.17
C LYS A 61 -1.35 -19.47 44.69
N PRO A 62 -1.21 -20.78 44.93
CA PRO A 62 -2.21 -21.76 44.52
C PRO A 62 -3.45 -21.70 45.42
N GLU A 63 -4.62 -21.64 44.79
CA GLU A 63 -5.90 -22.11 45.34
C GLU A 63 -6.54 -23.08 44.33
N GLU A 64 -7.50 -23.88 44.79
CA GLU A 64 -7.75 -25.23 44.29
C GLU A 64 -8.38 -25.29 42.88
N MET A 65 -7.89 -26.22 42.06
CA MET A 65 -8.58 -26.68 40.84
C MET A 65 -8.81 -28.18 40.91
N MET A 66 -10.06 -28.62 40.68
CA MET A 66 -10.36 -30.04 40.52
C MET A 66 -9.82 -30.56 39.19
N GLU A 67 -9.28 -31.77 39.20
CA GLU A 67 -8.75 -32.42 38.01
C GLU A 67 -9.86 -32.81 37.02
N SER A 68 -9.66 -32.50 35.74
CA SER A 68 -10.32 -33.18 34.62
C SER A 68 -9.28 -33.46 33.53
N GLU A 69 -8.61 -34.60 33.66
CA GLU A 69 -7.61 -35.05 32.69
C GLU A 69 -8.26 -35.28 31.32
N THR A 70 -7.65 -34.78 30.25
CA THR A 70 -8.06 -35.04 28.86
C THR A 70 -6.82 -35.30 28.01
N VAL A 71 -6.43 -36.57 27.94
CA VAL A 71 -5.31 -37.02 27.11
C VAL A 71 -5.73 -37.02 25.64
N ILE A 72 -5.09 -36.19 24.81
CA ILE A 72 -5.33 -36.14 23.37
C ILE A 72 -4.26 -36.98 22.65
N ILE A 73 -4.67 -38.14 22.13
CA ILE A 73 -3.87 -38.96 21.22
C ILE A 73 -4.29 -38.60 19.77
N PRO A 74 -3.36 -38.27 18.86
CA PRO A 74 -3.70 -37.94 17.49
C PRO A 74 -3.99 -39.19 16.65
N ASP A 75 -5.24 -39.35 16.22
CA ASP A 75 -5.66 -40.36 15.24
C ASP A 75 -5.08 -40.05 13.84
N ARG A 76 -4.93 -41.08 12.98
CA ARG A 76 -4.09 -41.02 11.77
C ARG A 76 -4.54 -41.85 10.56
N GLU A 77 -5.75 -42.40 10.54
CA GLU A 77 -6.14 -43.40 9.53
C GLU A 77 -6.34 -42.90 8.07
N HIS A 78 -6.40 -41.59 7.79
CA HIS A 78 -6.89 -41.08 6.49
C HIS A 78 -5.94 -40.12 5.75
N LEU A 79 -4.75 -40.59 5.38
CA LEU A 79 -3.97 -40.05 4.26
C LEU A 79 -3.27 -41.19 3.49
N GLN A 80 -3.67 -41.43 2.23
CA GLN A 80 -2.92 -42.26 1.28
C GLN A 80 -2.44 -41.39 0.10
N PRO A 81 -1.19 -41.53 -0.38
CA PRO A 81 -0.70 -40.82 -1.55
C PRO A 81 -1.14 -41.51 -2.85
N ILE A 82 -1.51 -40.73 -3.87
CA ILE A 82 -1.78 -41.21 -5.23
C ILE A 82 -0.63 -40.79 -6.13
N ILE A 83 -0.01 -41.75 -6.83
CA ILE A 83 1.13 -41.62 -7.74
C ILE A 83 0.93 -42.62 -8.89
N HIS A 84 1.44 -42.32 -10.09
CA HIS A 84 1.44 -43.17 -11.31
C HIS A 84 0.04 -43.36 -11.98
N GLU A 85 -0.10 -43.57 -13.29
CA GLU A 85 0.76 -43.25 -14.46
C GLU A 85 -0.09 -43.20 -15.75
N GLU A 86 0.56 -43.01 -16.91
CA GLU A 86 -0.04 -43.03 -18.24
C GLU A 86 -0.55 -44.43 -18.67
N SER A 87 -1.73 -44.52 -19.32
CA SER A 87 -1.93 -45.14 -20.66
C SER A 87 -3.40 -45.53 -20.97
N ALA A 88 -3.66 -45.69 -22.28
CA ALA A 88 -4.76 -46.42 -22.95
C ALA A 88 -6.20 -45.85 -22.99
N MET A 89 -6.72 -45.75 -24.22
CA MET A 89 -8.13 -45.49 -24.58
C MET A 89 -9.00 -46.76 -24.46
N PRO A 90 -10.33 -46.61 -24.43
CA PRO A 90 -11.15 -47.39 -25.37
C PRO A 90 -12.18 -46.54 -26.16
N THR A 91 -12.51 -47.03 -27.35
CA THR A 91 -13.44 -46.42 -28.32
C THR A 91 -14.91 -46.66 -28.00
N HIS A 92 -15.81 -45.76 -28.42
CA HIS A 92 -17.12 -46.17 -28.92
C HIS A 92 -17.66 -45.25 -30.03
N HIS A 93 -18.37 -45.83 -31.00
CA HIS A 93 -19.05 -45.14 -32.10
C HIS A 93 -20.43 -44.60 -31.67
N GLU A 94 -20.86 -43.50 -32.26
CA GLU A 94 -22.14 -43.49 -33.00
C GLU A 94 -22.20 -42.46 -34.14
N SER A 95 -23.28 -42.47 -34.91
CA SER A 95 -23.37 -42.01 -36.31
C SER A 95 -23.32 -40.50 -36.57
N VAL A 96 -22.52 -40.11 -37.57
CA VAL A 96 -22.70 -38.85 -38.32
C VAL A 96 -23.70 -39.06 -39.46
N GLN A 97 -24.59 -38.09 -39.69
CA GLN A 97 -25.49 -38.08 -40.86
C GLN A 97 -25.06 -36.97 -41.84
N GLN A 98 -25.17 -37.25 -43.15
CA GLN A 98 -24.27 -36.67 -44.16
C GLN A 98 -25.02 -35.95 -45.29
N HIS A 99 -24.63 -34.71 -45.61
CA HIS A 99 -25.03 -33.98 -46.82
C HIS A 99 -23.83 -33.29 -47.48
N ALA A 100 -23.80 -33.31 -48.81
CA ALA A 100 -22.89 -32.66 -49.75
C ALA A 100 -23.72 -32.36 -51.03
N TYR A 101 -23.34 -31.53 -52.02
CA TYR A 101 -22.02 -31.14 -52.56
C TYR A 101 -22.07 -29.70 -53.14
N GLU A 102 -20.89 -29.04 -53.23
CA GLU A 102 -20.27 -28.27 -54.36
C GLU A 102 -21.10 -27.43 -55.38
N PRO A 103 -20.49 -26.58 -56.26
CA PRO A 103 -19.13 -26.02 -56.32
C PRO A 103 -19.11 -24.45 -56.43
N ALA A 104 -17.98 -23.85 -56.80
CA ALA A 104 -17.67 -22.41 -56.80
C ALA A 104 -17.96 -21.64 -58.12
N THR A 105 -17.93 -20.30 -58.02
CA THR A 105 -17.60 -19.33 -59.11
C THR A 105 -16.65 -18.23 -58.58
N MET A 106 -15.98 -17.50 -59.48
CA MET A 106 -14.87 -16.59 -59.18
C MET A 106 -14.78 -15.46 -60.23
N GLU A 107 -14.84 -14.20 -59.79
CA GLU A 107 -14.66 -12.90 -60.51
C GLU A 107 -14.77 -11.79 -59.42
N ASP A 108 -14.14 -10.60 -59.44
CA ASP A 108 -13.00 -10.04 -60.19
C ASP A 108 -12.43 -8.81 -59.38
N TYR A 109 -11.41 -8.10 -59.88
CA TYR A 109 -10.61 -7.02 -59.23
C TYR A 109 -11.40 -5.76 -58.76
N ALA A 110 -10.90 -4.79 -57.97
CA ALA A 110 -9.85 -4.62 -56.92
C ALA A 110 -10.01 -3.14 -56.41
N ASP A 111 -9.09 -2.38 -55.76
CA ASP A 111 -7.71 -2.50 -55.27
C ASP A 111 -7.43 -1.42 -54.18
N HIS A 112 -6.44 -1.61 -53.29
CA HIS A 112 -5.53 -0.55 -52.80
C HIS A 112 -4.39 -1.07 -51.89
N GLU A 113 -3.13 -0.78 -52.22
CA GLU A 113 -1.96 -1.10 -51.39
C GLU A 113 -1.74 -0.16 -50.18
N THR A 114 -1.29 -0.72 -49.05
CA THR A 114 -0.21 -0.12 -48.23
C THR A 114 0.62 -1.24 -47.57
N VAL A 115 1.94 -1.03 -47.43
CA VAL A 115 2.90 -2.08 -47.04
C VAL A 115 3.14 -2.11 -45.53
N ALA A 116 3.17 -3.31 -44.95
CA ALA A 116 3.60 -3.55 -43.57
C ALA A 116 5.04 -4.08 -43.49
N THR A 117 5.83 -3.58 -42.53
CA THR A 117 7.17 -4.10 -42.18
C THR A 117 7.32 -4.23 -40.67
N PRO A 118 8.00 -5.27 -40.15
CA PRO A 118 8.06 -5.55 -38.72
C PRO A 118 8.95 -4.56 -37.93
N PRO A 119 8.63 -4.27 -36.65
CA PRO A 119 9.46 -3.44 -35.79
C PRO A 119 10.77 -4.15 -35.41
N LYS A 120 11.80 -3.35 -35.11
CA LYS A 120 13.18 -3.80 -34.92
C LYS A 120 13.67 -3.46 -33.52
N THR A 121 14.03 -4.47 -32.72
CA THR A 121 14.47 -4.31 -31.33
C THR A 121 15.72 -3.43 -31.23
N THR A 122 15.67 -2.38 -30.40
CA THR A 122 16.80 -1.48 -30.12
C THR A 122 17.43 -1.80 -28.77
N HIS A 123 18.64 -2.37 -28.77
CA HIS A 123 19.45 -2.46 -27.56
C HIS A 123 19.85 -1.06 -27.07
N PHE A 124 19.66 -0.78 -25.79
CA PHE A 124 20.35 0.30 -25.09
C PHE A 124 21.59 -0.26 -24.39
N THR A 125 22.75 0.34 -24.63
CA THR A 125 24.03 -0.06 -24.02
C THR A 125 24.58 1.07 -23.14
N ASN A 126 25.08 0.70 -21.95
CA ASN A 126 25.69 1.67 -21.03
C ASN A 126 27.03 2.20 -21.56
N PRO A 127 27.28 3.52 -21.54
CA PRO A 127 28.51 4.12 -22.06
C PRO A 127 29.65 4.14 -21.02
N SER A 128 30.43 3.06 -20.94
CA SER A 128 31.72 3.06 -20.24
C SER A 128 32.84 3.55 -21.18
N ALA A 129 33.12 4.85 -21.16
CA ALA A 129 34.14 5.46 -22.02
C ALA A 129 35.55 5.41 -21.39
N SER A 130 36.52 4.80 -22.09
CA SER A 130 37.95 4.90 -21.76
C SER A 130 38.86 4.52 -22.95
N GLN A 131 39.38 5.52 -23.67
CA GLN A 131 40.82 5.67 -23.93
C GLN A 131 41.17 6.94 -24.72
N ASN A 132 42.24 7.61 -24.27
CA ASN A 132 43.26 8.37 -25.01
C ASN A 132 42.95 9.05 -26.35
N ASN A 133 43.27 10.35 -26.43
CA ASN A 133 44.26 10.81 -27.41
C ASN A 133 45.07 12.05 -26.96
N ARG A 134 46.31 12.16 -27.43
CA ARG A 134 47.23 13.33 -27.34
C ARG A 134 47.05 14.22 -28.59
N PRO A 135 47.65 15.43 -28.76
CA PRO A 135 48.87 16.03 -28.14
C PRO A 135 48.59 17.37 -27.39
N GLY A 136 49.53 18.14 -26.82
CA GLY A 136 51.02 18.12 -26.75
C GLY A 136 51.58 19.40 -26.06
N ASN A 137 52.91 19.62 -26.11
CA ASN A 137 53.68 20.78 -25.55
C ASN A 137 53.69 20.97 -24.01
N GLY A 138 54.67 21.75 -23.48
CA GLY A 138 54.39 22.60 -22.30
C GLY A 138 55.36 22.69 -21.09
N THR A 139 56.63 22.30 -21.21
CA THR A 139 57.82 22.63 -20.37
C THR A 139 57.70 23.36 -18.99
N HIS A 140 58.53 22.92 -18.03
CA HIS A 140 59.13 23.62 -16.86
C HIS A 140 58.62 23.37 -15.42
N SER A 141 59.53 22.80 -14.60
CA SER A 141 59.90 23.21 -13.23
C SER A 141 58.91 23.02 -12.05
N ALA A 142 59.34 22.92 -10.78
CA ALA A 142 60.60 22.43 -10.15
C ALA A 142 60.40 22.46 -8.61
N VAL A 143 61.21 21.69 -7.85
CA VAL A 143 61.37 21.80 -6.37
C VAL A 143 60.11 21.39 -5.55
N ASN A 144 60.17 20.83 -4.34
CA ASN A 144 61.26 20.65 -3.38
C ASN A 144 61.40 19.22 -2.84
N GLN A 145 62.56 18.92 -2.23
CA GLN A 145 62.75 17.81 -1.30
C GLN A 145 62.52 18.28 0.15
N GLN A 146 62.20 17.36 1.07
CA GLN A 146 62.59 17.51 2.47
C GLN A 146 62.91 16.13 3.06
N SER A 147 64.08 16.03 3.69
CA SER A 147 64.72 14.81 4.17
C SER A 147 64.34 14.41 5.60
N THR A 148 64.41 13.11 5.89
CA THR A 148 64.93 12.60 7.17
C THR A 148 65.82 11.38 6.90
N ASP A 149 67.14 11.54 7.02
CA ASP A 149 68.05 10.40 7.13
C ASP A 149 67.88 9.71 8.49
N MET A 150 68.15 8.40 8.53
CA MET A 150 68.76 7.80 9.72
C MET A 150 69.68 6.65 9.28
N ASP A 151 70.98 6.93 9.24
CA ASP A 151 72.02 5.94 9.01
C ASP A 151 72.26 5.11 10.29
N LEU A 152 72.33 3.79 10.14
CA LEU A 152 73.06 2.95 11.08
C LEU A 152 73.66 1.74 10.35
N THR A 153 74.99 1.73 10.25
CA THR A 153 75.76 0.73 9.51
C THR A 153 76.07 -0.52 10.34
N GLY A 154 76.01 -1.68 9.68
CA GLY A 154 76.94 -2.79 9.93
C GLY A 154 76.64 -3.73 11.10
N LEU A 155 75.77 -4.72 10.87
CA LEU A 155 76.04 -6.09 11.30
C LEU A 155 75.89 -7.03 10.11
N GLN A 156 76.92 -7.85 9.88
CA GLN A 156 77.00 -8.82 8.80
C GLN A 156 77.02 -10.21 9.42
N ILE A 157 75.92 -10.93 9.28
CA ILE A 157 75.73 -12.32 9.73
C ILE A 157 75.17 -13.09 8.53
N ASP A 158 75.67 -14.30 8.33
CA ASP A 158 75.41 -15.14 7.15
C ASP A 158 74.37 -16.23 7.47
N ASP A 159 73.50 -16.47 6.48
CA ASP A 159 72.60 -17.63 6.26
C ASP A 159 71.53 -18.07 7.30
N CYS A 160 70.42 -18.56 6.72
CA CYS A 160 69.37 -19.43 7.30
C CYS A 160 68.47 -18.90 8.43
N GLU A 161 67.38 -18.22 8.06
CA GLU A 161 66.09 -18.36 8.75
C GLU A 161 64.98 -18.76 7.73
N ASP A 162 64.38 -19.95 7.90
CA ASP A 162 63.18 -20.36 7.15
C ASP A 162 61.93 -19.69 7.74
N ASP A 163 61.14 -19.00 6.92
CA ASP A 163 59.94 -18.28 7.36
C ASP A 163 58.89 -19.21 8.00
N VAL A 164 58.86 -19.23 9.34
CA VAL A 164 57.88 -19.98 10.15
C VAL A 164 56.44 -19.62 9.78
N PHE A 165 56.21 -18.37 9.33
CA PHE A 165 54.92 -17.89 8.87
C PHE A 165 54.45 -18.57 7.58
N SER A 166 55.37 -18.85 6.65
CA SER A 166 55.11 -19.55 5.38
C SER A 166 54.74 -21.02 5.63
N SER A 167 55.35 -21.66 6.63
CA SER A 167 54.98 -23.00 7.08
C SER A 167 53.55 -23.05 7.64
N LEU A 168 53.15 -22.05 8.44
CA LEU A 168 51.79 -21.95 8.96
C LEU A 168 50.76 -21.72 7.84
N ALA A 169 51.05 -20.83 6.89
CA ALA A 169 50.19 -20.58 5.74
C ALA A 169 49.92 -21.87 4.94
N SER A 170 50.99 -22.59 4.55
CA SER A 170 50.88 -23.87 3.82
C SER A 170 50.14 -24.95 4.62
N ALA A 171 50.29 -24.98 5.95
CA ALA A 171 49.53 -25.88 6.81
C ALA A 171 48.03 -25.55 6.84
N THR A 172 47.64 -24.27 6.82
CA THR A 172 46.22 -23.86 6.76
C THR A 172 45.58 -24.15 5.41
N GLU A 173 46.28 -23.89 4.31
CA GLU A 173 45.84 -24.20 2.95
C GLU A 173 45.53 -25.70 2.79
N LYS A 174 46.37 -26.56 3.38
CA LYS A 174 46.26 -28.02 3.30
C LYS A 174 45.15 -28.63 4.19
N LEU A 175 44.48 -27.83 5.02
CA LEU A 175 43.43 -28.27 5.94
C LEU A 175 42.03 -27.79 5.58
N MET A 176 41.89 -26.83 4.66
CA MET A 176 40.59 -26.44 4.13
C MET A 176 40.21 -27.37 2.97
N PRO A 177 39.14 -28.18 3.07
CA PRO A 177 38.61 -28.85 1.89
C PRO A 177 38.14 -27.78 0.92
N VAL A 178 38.54 -27.89 -0.35
CA VAL A 178 38.02 -27.02 -1.42
C VAL A 178 36.55 -27.32 -1.57
N ILE A 179 35.70 -26.47 -1.00
CA ILE A 179 34.26 -26.51 -1.20
C ILE A 179 34.05 -26.09 -2.65
N GLU A 180 33.69 -27.03 -3.50
CA GLU A 180 33.41 -26.79 -4.91
C GLU A 180 32.20 -25.86 -4.99
N THR A 181 32.46 -24.59 -5.35
CA THR A 181 31.43 -23.55 -5.43
C THR A 181 30.46 -23.94 -6.54
N ALA A 182 29.30 -24.46 -6.15
CA ALA A 182 28.25 -24.83 -7.09
C ALA A 182 27.92 -23.63 -7.98
N GLN A 183 27.89 -23.85 -9.30
CA GLN A 183 27.48 -22.82 -10.23
C GLN A 183 26.03 -22.43 -9.94
N GLU A 184 25.84 -21.24 -9.38
CA GLU A 184 24.52 -20.62 -9.34
C GLU A 184 24.04 -20.45 -10.78
N ARG A 185 22.81 -20.86 -11.05
CA ARG A 185 22.24 -20.73 -12.39
C ARG A 185 21.88 -19.26 -12.60
N ASP A 186 22.47 -18.63 -13.62
CA ASP A 186 22.07 -17.30 -14.04
C ASP A 186 20.58 -17.30 -14.39
N PHE A 187 19.79 -16.55 -13.63
CA PHE A 187 18.36 -16.36 -13.87
C PHE A 187 18.18 -15.26 -14.93
N GLU A 188 18.30 -15.62 -16.21
CA GLU A 188 18.09 -14.71 -17.34
C GLU A 188 16.61 -14.28 -17.51
N GLU A 189 15.67 -14.98 -16.86
CA GLU A 189 14.23 -14.80 -17.00
C GLU A 189 13.59 -14.40 -15.66
N ASN A 190 12.64 -13.45 -15.70
CA ASN A 190 11.86 -13.05 -14.53
C ASN A 190 11.05 -14.24 -13.98
N SER A 191 10.73 -14.23 -12.68
CA SER A 191 9.83 -15.25 -12.14
C SER A 191 8.40 -15.02 -12.69
N PRO A 192 7.71 -16.06 -13.21
CA PRO A 192 6.39 -15.89 -13.84
C PRO A 192 5.29 -15.44 -12.85
N MET A 193 5.51 -15.63 -11.55
CA MET A 193 4.64 -15.08 -10.49
C MET A 193 4.79 -13.56 -10.35
N LEU A 194 6.00 -13.01 -10.55
CA LEU A 194 6.27 -11.58 -10.52
C LEU A 194 5.73 -10.90 -11.79
N ASP A 195 5.97 -11.49 -12.97
CA ASP A 195 5.43 -10.96 -14.22
C ASP A 195 3.90 -10.96 -14.24
N HIS A 196 3.26 -12.03 -13.74
CA HIS A 196 1.80 -12.05 -13.59
C HIS A 196 1.29 -10.94 -12.64
N HIS A 197 2.00 -10.68 -11.54
CA HIS A 197 1.64 -9.62 -10.60
C HIS A 197 1.79 -8.22 -11.21
N LEU A 198 2.89 -7.94 -11.91
CA LEU A 198 3.13 -6.66 -12.59
C LEU A 198 2.11 -6.41 -13.70
N LEU A 199 1.78 -7.44 -14.50
CA LEU A 199 0.78 -7.33 -15.55
C LEU A 199 -0.63 -7.07 -14.97
N ALA A 200 -1.00 -7.75 -13.89
CA ALA A 200 -2.29 -7.55 -13.23
C ALA A 200 -2.44 -6.14 -12.62
N GLU A 201 -1.38 -5.60 -12.00
CA GLU A 201 -1.38 -4.21 -11.50
C GLU A 201 -1.44 -3.20 -12.67
N ALA A 202 -0.66 -3.40 -13.73
CA ALA A 202 -0.69 -2.55 -14.92
C ALA A 202 -2.08 -2.54 -15.59
N ASP A 203 -2.72 -3.70 -15.74
CA ASP A 203 -4.07 -3.79 -16.30
C ASP A 203 -5.12 -3.09 -15.42
N GLN A 204 -5.01 -3.19 -14.09
CA GLN A 204 -5.91 -2.48 -13.17
C GLN A 204 -5.75 -0.95 -13.26
N ASP A 205 -4.52 -0.44 -13.33
CA ASP A 205 -4.27 1.00 -13.44
C ASP A 205 -4.69 1.53 -14.83
N GLN A 206 -4.24 0.91 -15.92
CA GLN A 206 -4.56 1.40 -17.27
C GLN A 206 -6.06 1.36 -17.57
N ASN A 207 -6.78 0.30 -17.16
CA ASN A 207 -8.22 0.16 -17.40
C ASN A 207 -9.09 0.80 -16.30
N SER A 208 -8.51 1.56 -15.37
CA SER A 208 -9.25 2.24 -14.31
C SER A 208 -10.26 3.26 -14.87
N PRO A 209 -11.51 3.31 -14.37
CA PRO A 209 -12.48 4.36 -14.68
C PRO A 209 -11.98 5.78 -14.39
N LEU A 210 -10.95 5.92 -13.56
CA LEU A 210 -10.29 7.19 -13.24
C LEU A 210 -9.50 7.76 -14.42
N ASN A 211 -8.77 6.89 -15.15
CA ASN A 211 -7.90 7.30 -16.25
C ASN A 211 -8.66 7.55 -17.56
N HIS A 212 -9.88 7.01 -17.66
CA HIS A 212 -10.81 7.22 -18.78
C HIS A 212 -11.93 8.22 -18.46
N ALA A 213 -11.82 8.97 -17.36
CA ALA A 213 -12.81 9.93 -16.91
C ALA A 213 -12.98 11.09 -17.90
N GLN A 214 -14.22 11.30 -18.37
CA GLN A 214 -14.63 12.45 -19.18
C GLN A 214 -15.37 13.48 -18.32
N GLU A 215 -16.19 13.01 -17.38
CA GLU A 215 -16.98 13.81 -16.43
C GLU A 215 -16.85 13.24 -15.02
N ASN A 216 -17.15 14.04 -14.00
CA ASN A 216 -17.16 13.61 -12.59
C ASN A 216 -18.40 14.17 -11.87
N ILE A 217 -19.16 13.29 -11.20
CA ILE A 217 -20.23 13.71 -10.29
C ILE A 217 -19.62 14.00 -8.92
N ASN A 218 -19.50 15.29 -8.59
CA ASN A 218 -18.80 15.76 -7.39
C ASN A 218 -19.76 15.98 -6.22
N ILE A 219 -19.35 15.54 -5.03
CA ILE A 219 -20.05 15.77 -3.76
C ILE A 219 -19.04 16.27 -2.73
N THR A 220 -19.26 17.48 -2.22
CA THR A 220 -18.37 18.15 -1.27
C THR A 220 -18.89 18.03 0.16
N LEU A 221 -18.00 17.81 1.12
CA LEU A 221 -18.27 17.75 2.55
C LEU A 221 -17.50 18.86 3.28
N MET A 222 -18.23 19.84 3.82
CA MET A 222 -17.68 20.94 4.62
C MET A 222 -18.16 20.86 6.07
N PRO A 223 -17.32 21.03 7.10
CA PRO A 223 -17.76 21.12 8.49
C PRO A 223 -18.85 22.20 8.68
N LYS A 224 -19.87 21.94 9.51
CA LYS A 224 -21.00 22.90 9.73
C LYS A 224 -20.56 24.24 10.34
N ASN A 225 -19.43 24.26 11.04
CA ASN A 225 -18.79 25.49 11.50
C ASN A 225 -17.63 25.81 10.54
N SER A 226 -17.67 26.97 9.88
CA SER A 226 -16.67 27.37 8.87
C SER A 226 -15.25 27.58 9.43
N TYR A 227 -15.08 27.57 10.75
CA TYR A 227 -13.78 27.64 11.43
C TYR A 227 -13.23 26.26 11.87
N ASP A 228 -14.05 25.21 11.81
CA ASP A 228 -13.59 23.86 12.13
C ASP A 228 -12.81 23.28 10.94
N LEU A 229 -11.69 22.60 11.22
CA LEU A 229 -10.87 21.91 10.24
C LEU A 229 -10.90 20.41 10.50
N ILE A 230 -10.87 19.63 9.43
CA ILE A 230 -10.80 18.18 9.47
C ILE A 230 -9.33 17.77 9.69
N ASP A 231 -9.04 17.21 10.85
CA ASP A 231 -7.75 16.59 11.16
C ASP A 231 -7.48 15.39 10.24
N GLY A 232 -6.29 15.34 9.62
CA GLY A 232 -5.93 14.22 8.74
C GLY A 232 -5.83 12.87 9.45
N ARG A 233 -5.69 12.85 10.79
CA ARG A 233 -5.88 11.64 11.61
C ARG A 233 -7.33 11.15 11.63
N THR A 234 -8.29 12.07 11.64
CA THR A 234 -9.71 11.74 11.50
C THR A 234 -9.99 11.23 10.10
N ILE A 235 -9.41 11.83 9.05
CA ILE A 235 -9.49 11.32 7.67
C ILE A 235 -8.96 9.87 7.61
N LEU A 236 -7.78 9.60 8.17
CA LEU A 236 -7.19 8.25 8.24
C LEU A 236 -8.09 7.24 8.97
N SER A 237 -8.80 7.66 10.02
CA SER A 237 -9.80 6.82 10.70
C SER A 237 -11.01 6.53 9.79
N LEU A 238 -11.56 7.55 9.14
CA LEU A 238 -12.74 7.45 8.28
C LEU A 238 -12.50 6.58 7.04
N VAL A 239 -11.36 6.75 6.35
CA VAL A 239 -11.03 5.93 5.17
C VAL A 239 -10.87 4.46 5.55
N SER A 240 -10.24 4.17 6.69
CA SER A 240 -10.12 2.80 7.22
C SER A 240 -11.49 2.20 7.57
N GLN A 241 -12.32 2.94 8.29
CA GLN A 241 -13.67 2.56 8.73
C GLN A 241 -14.62 2.26 7.55
N TYR A 242 -14.59 3.08 6.50
CA TYR A 242 -15.44 2.93 5.32
C TYR A 242 -14.82 2.12 4.18
N GLY A 243 -13.58 1.63 4.35
CA GLY A 243 -12.91 0.76 3.38
C GLY A 243 -12.46 1.47 2.11
N LEU A 244 -12.01 2.72 2.24
CA LEU A 244 -11.27 3.42 1.20
C LEU A 244 -9.77 3.09 1.31
N LYS A 245 -9.08 3.03 0.17
CA LYS A 245 -7.65 2.70 0.06
C LYS A 245 -6.90 3.85 -0.60
N TYR A 246 -5.70 4.15 -0.11
CA TYR A 246 -4.82 5.10 -0.78
C TYR A 246 -4.29 4.49 -2.10
N GLY A 247 -4.17 5.29 -3.16
CA GLY A 247 -3.73 4.77 -4.46
C GLY A 247 -3.47 5.86 -5.52
N ALA A 248 -3.92 5.59 -6.74
CA ALA A 248 -3.69 6.38 -7.94
C ALA A 248 -3.90 7.90 -7.73
N MET A 249 -3.00 8.69 -8.32
CA MET A 249 -3.00 10.16 -8.24
C MET A 249 -2.96 10.74 -6.81
N ASN A 250 -2.48 9.95 -5.82
CA ASN A 250 -2.39 10.34 -4.40
C ASN A 250 -3.78 10.63 -3.76
N MET A 251 -4.77 9.80 -4.08
CA MET A 251 -6.15 9.93 -3.59
C MET A 251 -6.57 8.72 -2.73
N PHE A 252 -7.72 8.83 -2.07
CA PHE A 252 -8.39 7.69 -1.45
C PHE A 252 -9.52 7.16 -2.33
N HIS A 253 -9.63 5.85 -2.46
CA HIS A 253 -10.49 5.17 -3.42
C HIS A 253 -11.38 4.14 -2.75
N ARG A 254 -12.67 4.11 -3.08
CA ARG A 254 -13.57 3.00 -2.72
C ARG A 254 -13.66 2.04 -3.90
N TYR A 255 -13.12 0.84 -3.74
CA TYR A 255 -13.32 -0.27 -4.67
C TYR A 255 -14.57 -1.09 -4.30
N GLU A 256 -14.94 -2.05 -5.14
CA GLU A 256 -16.05 -2.97 -4.89
C GLU A 256 -15.90 -3.70 -3.53
N ASN A 257 -14.73 -4.27 -3.26
CA ASN A 257 -14.42 -4.93 -1.99
C ASN A 257 -13.66 -3.99 -1.01
N LYS A 258 -13.68 -4.31 0.29
CA LYS A 258 -13.04 -3.47 1.36
C LYS A 258 -11.53 -3.68 1.53
N ASP A 259 -10.99 -4.74 0.97
CA ASP A 259 -9.56 -5.01 0.85
C ASP A 259 -8.86 -4.06 -0.14
N GLY A 260 -9.57 -3.63 -1.19
CA GLY A 260 -9.06 -2.86 -2.34
C GLY A 260 -9.28 -3.55 -3.69
N SER A 261 -9.89 -4.74 -3.73
CA SER A 261 -10.10 -5.52 -4.95
C SER A 261 -11.42 -5.20 -5.67
N GLY A 262 -11.47 -5.56 -6.96
CA GLY A 262 -12.62 -5.32 -7.83
C GLY A 262 -12.62 -3.91 -8.45
N ILE A 263 -13.79 -3.48 -8.95
CA ILE A 263 -13.89 -2.22 -9.72
C ILE A 263 -13.81 -1.01 -8.79
N LEU A 264 -13.05 0.01 -9.19
CA LEU A 264 -13.03 1.34 -8.55
C LEU A 264 -14.39 2.02 -8.70
N TRP A 265 -15.11 2.24 -7.60
CA TRP A 265 -16.43 2.88 -7.60
C TRP A 265 -16.40 4.39 -7.53
N PHE A 266 -15.57 4.97 -6.66
CA PHE A 266 -15.43 6.42 -6.50
C PHE A 266 -14.13 6.79 -5.77
N SER A 267 -13.72 8.05 -5.87
CA SER A 267 -12.50 8.59 -5.28
C SER A 267 -12.80 9.75 -4.32
N MET A 268 -11.81 10.12 -3.51
CA MET A 268 -11.87 11.19 -2.51
C MET A 268 -10.57 11.98 -2.46
N MET A 269 -10.69 13.30 -2.46
CA MET A 269 -9.61 14.29 -2.26
C MET A 269 -9.88 15.19 -1.05
N GLY A 270 -8.85 15.89 -0.59
CA GLY A 270 -8.98 16.92 0.43
C GLY A 270 -9.31 18.28 -0.17
N ILE A 271 -9.80 19.20 0.67
CA ILE A 271 -9.92 20.62 0.33
C ILE A 271 -9.06 21.40 1.34
N ASN A 272 -8.17 22.27 0.86
CA ASN A 272 -7.37 23.18 1.68
C ASN A 272 -7.69 24.65 1.31
N HIS A 273 -6.83 25.60 1.69
CA HIS A 273 -7.03 27.02 1.34
C HIS A 273 -6.79 27.36 -0.14
N ASP A 274 -6.14 26.48 -0.91
CA ASP A 274 -5.89 26.66 -2.35
C ASP A 274 -6.99 26.03 -3.21
N GLY A 275 -7.86 25.21 -2.62
CA GLY A 275 -8.93 24.47 -3.29
C GLY A 275 -8.82 22.96 -3.07
N ILE A 276 -9.13 22.17 -4.10
CA ILE A 276 -9.07 20.72 -4.06
C ILE A 276 -7.61 20.27 -4.19
N THR A 277 -7.19 19.33 -3.34
CA THR A 277 -5.79 18.88 -3.25
C THR A 277 -5.69 17.37 -2.96
N PRO A 278 -4.72 16.65 -3.54
CA PRO A 278 -4.42 15.27 -3.19
C PRO A 278 -3.88 15.14 -1.74
N PHE A 279 -3.75 13.90 -1.28
CA PHE A 279 -3.24 13.60 0.06
C PHE A 279 -1.77 13.17 0.00
N ASP A 280 -0.87 13.89 0.67
CA ASP A 280 0.46 13.35 0.99
C ASP A 280 0.35 12.50 2.25
N LEU A 281 0.49 11.18 2.12
CA LEU A 281 0.37 10.22 3.22
C LEU A 281 1.41 10.45 4.36
N ASN A 282 2.56 11.08 4.07
CA ASN A 282 3.59 11.39 5.06
C ASN A 282 3.18 12.56 5.96
N LEU A 283 2.52 13.58 5.37
CA LEU A 283 2.06 14.79 6.06
C LEU A 283 0.65 14.63 6.63
N LEU A 284 -0.18 13.76 6.05
CA LEU A 284 -1.58 13.55 6.45
C LEU A 284 -1.80 13.36 7.97
N PRO A 285 -0.95 12.66 8.75
CA PRO A 285 -1.11 12.57 10.21
C PRO A 285 -0.93 13.89 10.99
N THR A 286 -0.51 14.97 10.34
CA THR A 286 -0.38 16.33 10.89
C THR A 286 -1.15 17.40 10.11
N SER A 287 -1.51 17.14 8.85
CA SER A 287 -2.32 18.03 7.99
C SER A 287 -3.72 18.31 8.55
N LYS A 288 -4.27 19.45 8.10
CA LYS A 288 -5.63 19.93 8.35
C LYS A 288 -6.29 20.25 7.01
N TYR A 289 -7.58 19.97 6.88
CA TYR A 289 -8.35 20.23 5.66
C TYR A 289 -9.62 21.02 5.96
N ASN A 290 -10.00 21.95 5.08
CA ASN A 290 -11.25 22.71 5.15
C ASN A 290 -12.47 21.86 4.79
N GLY A 291 -12.27 20.78 4.04
CA GLY A 291 -13.33 19.88 3.59
C GLY A 291 -12.77 18.63 2.92
N LEU A 292 -13.68 17.80 2.40
CA LEU A 292 -13.40 16.66 1.53
C LEU A 292 -14.26 16.78 0.27
N VAL A 293 -13.77 16.29 -0.86
CA VAL A 293 -14.60 16.08 -2.06
C VAL A 293 -14.56 14.60 -2.43
N LEU A 294 -15.74 14.00 -2.61
CA LEU A 294 -15.93 12.64 -3.09
C LEU A 294 -16.51 12.71 -4.49
N PHE A 295 -16.01 11.91 -5.42
CA PHE A 295 -16.43 11.97 -6.83
C PHE A 295 -16.50 10.60 -7.52
N LEU A 296 -17.56 10.45 -8.32
CA LEU A 296 -17.74 9.33 -9.25
C LEU A 296 -17.32 9.79 -10.64
N SER A 297 -16.28 9.18 -11.19
CA SER A 297 -15.87 9.38 -12.58
C SER A 297 -16.82 8.67 -13.55
N LEU A 298 -17.07 9.30 -14.69
CA LEU A 298 -17.89 8.80 -15.79
C LEU A 298 -17.10 8.94 -17.11
N PRO A 299 -17.15 7.96 -18.04
CA PRO A 299 -17.89 6.69 -17.98
C PRO A 299 -17.40 5.71 -16.90
N HIS A 300 -18.34 4.94 -16.34
CA HIS A 300 -18.03 3.87 -15.38
C HIS A 300 -19.00 2.69 -15.54
N PRO A 301 -18.52 1.42 -15.64
CA PRO A 301 -19.34 0.29 -16.08
C PRO A 301 -20.53 -0.03 -15.16
N LYS A 302 -20.37 0.19 -13.85
CA LYS A 302 -21.41 -0.01 -12.82
C LYS A 302 -21.92 1.33 -12.25
N ALA A 303 -22.01 2.40 -13.05
CA ALA A 303 -22.16 3.80 -12.57
C ALA A 303 -23.21 4.00 -11.47
N MET A 304 -24.42 3.45 -11.64
CA MET A 304 -25.49 3.55 -10.64
C MET A 304 -25.15 2.91 -9.28
N GLN A 305 -24.37 1.83 -9.26
CA GLN A 305 -23.90 1.19 -8.01
C GLN A 305 -22.77 1.99 -7.37
N GLY A 306 -21.89 2.59 -8.19
CA GLY A 306 -20.86 3.52 -7.74
C GLY A 306 -21.46 4.76 -7.07
N PHE A 307 -22.46 5.38 -7.70
CA PHE A 307 -23.19 6.54 -7.15
C PHE A 307 -23.92 6.19 -5.85
N ASP A 308 -24.67 5.08 -5.81
CA ASP A 308 -25.42 4.69 -4.61
C ASP A 308 -24.49 4.38 -3.43
N THR A 309 -23.33 3.77 -3.69
CA THR A 309 -22.32 3.53 -2.65
C THR A 309 -21.64 4.83 -2.22
N MET A 310 -21.29 5.70 -3.18
CA MET A 310 -20.71 7.02 -2.91
C MET A 310 -21.63 7.84 -2.03
N MET A 311 -22.90 8.00 -2.41
CA MET A 311 -23.88 8.71 -1.60
C MET A 311 -24.05 8.06 -0.23
N SER A 312 -24.08 6.73 -0.13
CA SER A 312 -24.17 6.05 1.17
C SER A 312 -22.98 6.39 2.09
N VAL A 313 -21.75 6.34 1.57
CA VAL A 313 -20.54 6.70 2.33
C VAL A 313 -20.46 8.19 2.64
N VAL A 314 -20.86 9.06 1.71
CA VAL A 314 -21.01 10.52 1.92
C VAL A 314 -21.91 10.80 3.13
N ASN A 315 -23.09 10.19 3.22
CA ASN A 315 -23.99 10.42 4.36
C ASN A 315 -23.33 9.98 5.68
N LEU A 316 -22.63 8.83 5.69
CA LEU A 316 -21.95 8.31 6.88
C LEU A 316 -20.80 9.23 7.33
N ILE A 317 -19.87 9.58 6.43
CA ILE A 317 -18.77 10.52 6.72
C ILE A 317 -19.32 11.89 7.15
N SER A 318 -20.42 12.38 6.56
CA SER A 318 -21.03 13.66 6.93
C SER A 318 -21.62 13.67 8.35
N ASN A 319 -22.07 12.51 8.85
CA ASN A 319 -22.55 12.39 10.23
C ASN A 319 -21.36 12.39 11.20
N ASP A 320 -20.34 11.57 10.95
CA ASP A 320 -19.14 11.45 11.80
C ASP A 320 -18.36 12.77 11.90
N LEU A 321 -18.28 13.53 10.80
CA LEU A 321 -17.65 14.87 10.75
C LEU A 321 -18.58 16.02 11.13
N ASN A 322 -19.88 15.77 11.38
CA ASN A 322 -20.90 16.80 11.54
C ASN A 322 -20.88 17.85 10.39
N ALA A 323 -20.72 17.38 9.15
CA ALA A 323 -20.57 18.19 7.95
C ALA A 323 -21.90 18.50 7.25
N VAL A 324 -21.87 19.46 6.32
CA VAL A 324 -22.89 19.73 5.31
C VAL A 324 -22.49 19.01 4.02
N ILE A 325 -23.47 18.41 3.33
CA ILE A 325 -23.29 17.80 2.01
C ILE A 325 -23.65 18.84 0.95
N LEU A 326 -22.69 19.17 0.08
CA LEU A 326 -22.81 20.14 -1.01
C LEU A 326 -22.62 19.46 -2.37
N ASP A 327 -23.20 20.02 -3.43
CA ASP A 327 -23.02 19.57 -4.81
C ASP A 327 -21.89 20.31 -5.55
N GLU A 328 -21.77 20.07 -6.85
CA GLU A 328 -20.84 20.75 -7.78
C GLU A 328 -20.95 22.29 -7.81
N ASN A 329 -22.12 22.84 -7.48
CA ASN A 329 -22.39 24.28 -7.42
C ASN A 329 -22.13 24.85 -6.01
N ASN A 330 -21.75 24.00 -5.05
CA ASN A 330 -21.72 24.26 -3.61
C ASN A 330 -23.11 24.49 -2.97
N GLU A 331 -24.18 24.01 -3.60
CA GLU A 331 -25.53 24.04 -3.03
C GLU A 331 -25.80 22.80 -2.16
N ILE A 332 -26.66 22.94 -1.13
CA ILE A 332 -26.94 21.85 -0.18
C ILE A 332 -27.70 20.71 -0.88
N VAL A 333 -27.18 19.49 -0.81
CA VAL A 333 -27.76 18.30 -1.48
C VAL A 333 -29.07 17.89 -0.81
N THR A 334 -30.18 18.44 -1.31
CA THR A 334 -31.53 18.05 -0.93
C THR A 334 -31.86 16.62 -1.38
N ARG A 335 -32.97 16.06 -0.87
CA ARG A 335 -33.50 14.78 -1.36
C ARG A 335 -33.81 14.82 -2.87
N GLU A 336 -34.31 15.94 -3.37
CA GLU A 336 -34.64 16.14 -4.77
C GLU A 336 -33.38 16.23 -5.63
N ARG A 337 -32.40 17.06 -5.25
CA ARG A 337 -31.11 17.18 -5.95
C ARG A 337 -30.38 15.83 -6.02
N ARG A 338 -30.46 15.02 -4.96
CA ARG A 338 -29.96 13.63 -4.94
C ARG A 338 -30.65 12.72 -5.96
N GLN A 339 -31.95 12.92 -6.23
CA GLN A 339 -32.68 12.17 -7.26
C GLN A 339 -32.34 12.67 -8.68
N GLN A 340 -32.12 13.98 -8.85
CA GLN A 340 -31.66 14.56 -10.13
C GLN A 340 -30.25 14.04 -10.49
N LEU A 341 -29.30 14.08 -9.56
CA LEU A 341 -27.94 13.53 -9.75
C LEU A 341 -27.97 12.03 -10.06
N ARG A 342 -28.87 11.26 -9.41
CA ARG A 342 -29.09 9.84 -9.74
C ARG A 342 -29.61 9.65 -11.16
N ALA A 343 -30.51 10.51 -11.63
CA ALA A 343 -31.05 10.45 -12.99
C ALA A 343 -29.97 10.75 -14.03
N GLN A 344 -29.14 11.78 -13.81
CA GLN A 344 -27.98 12.11 -14.64
C GLN A 344 -27.01 10.93 -14.78
N VAL A 345 -26.68 10.23 -13.68
CA VAL A 345 -25.86 9.01 -13.71
C VAL A 345 -26.55 7.86 -14.49
N GLN A 346 -27.87 7.74 -14.38
CA GLN A 346 -28.64 6.73 -15.12
C GLN A 346 -28.67 7.01 -16.63
N GLU A 347 -28.83 8.28 -17.01
CA GLU A 347 -28.80 8.74 -18.41
C GLU A 347 -27.41 8.53 -19.02
N TYR A 348 -26.34 8.87 -18.29
CA TYR A 348 -24.96 8.60 -18.72
C TYR A 348 -24.70 7.09 -18.91
N GLN A 349 -25.16 6.25 -17.97
CA GLN A 349 -25.02 4.79 -18.11
C GLN A 349 -25.90 4.21 -19.23
N ALA A 350 -26.97 4.89 -19.62
CA ALA A 350 -27.80 4.50 -20.77
C ALA A 350 -27.17 4.92 -22.11
N ALA A 351 -26.50 6.08 -22.17
CA ALA A 351 -25.78 6.56 -23.36
C ALA A 351 -24.50 5.77 -23.68
N MET A 352 -24.01 4.95 -22.74
CA MET A 352 -22.86 4.05 -22.91
C MET A 352 -23.24 2.64 -23.43
N ARG A 353 -24.46 2.45 -23.95
CA ARG A 353 -25.00 1.17 -24.44
C ARG A 353 -25.50 1.25 -25.88
#